data_AF-A0A385YYV6-F1
#
_entry.id   AF-A0A385YYV6-F1
#
_cell.length_a   1.000
_cell.length_b   1.000
_cell.length_c   1.000
_cell.angle_alpha   90.00
_cell.angle_beta   90.00
_cell.angle_gamma   90.00
#
_symmetry.space_group_name_H-M   'P 1'
#
loop_
_entity.id
_entity.type
_entity.pdbx_description
1 polymer ?
#
loop_
_entity_poly.entity_id
_entity_poly.type
_entity_poly.pdbx_seq_one_letter_code
_entity_poly.pdbx_strand_id
1 'polypeptide(L)'
;MNSTFAGNPYADYLGADLTDRYAKGRRPIDVCGLHAQADGSLVAEFWHWEWDAPPAPLDVTALLPELAAARSAMLDGPQALANPGERMRQCERLCGAAGKTPDRPPVDLPFAGFVRSSVELFCALADADLPVSPDNFAGGVSEAYPGDAWKRLAPGLMNKAKPQGRQARKAILERLGVRNLPESPSHDHLDACLCALIAAAADGKVAGLAVRSLGAPLLRDSEGVWREGPMATLESIQPLALDS
;
A
#
# COMPACT_ATOMS: atom_id res chain seq x y z
N MET A 1 -0.82 -1.12 18.01
CA MET A 1 -1.64 -0.49 16.97
C MET A 1 -3.05 -0.96 17.21
N ASN A 2 -4.03 -0.21 16.74
CA ASN A 2 -5.43 -0.61 16.84
C ASN A 2 -6.07 -0.62 15.46
N SER A 3 -7.07 -1.46 15.25
CA SER A 3 -7.88 -1.47 14.03
C SER A 3 -9.32 -1.09 14.41
N THR A 4 -9.93 -0.18 13.65
CA THR A 4 -11.34 0.14 13.81
C THR A 4 -12.24 -0.78 12.99
N PHE A 5 -11.68 -1.84 12.39
CA PHE A 5 -12.46 -2.81 11.65
C PHE A 5 -13.49 -3.49 12.56
N ALA A 6 -14.76 -3.35 12.21
CA ALA A 6 -15.88 -3.94 12.94
C ALA A 6 -16.63 -5.00 12.10
N GLY A 7 -16.18 -5.25 10.87
CA GLY A 7 -16.84 -6.12 9.91
C GLY A 7 -16.57 -7.62 10.13
N ASN A 8 -17.48 -8.44 9.62
CA ASN A 8 -17.29 -9.88 9.39
C ASN A 8 -18.18 -10.22 8.18
N PRO A 9 -17.67 -10.80 7.08
CA PRO A 9 -16.34 -11.38 6.86
C PRO A 9 -15.19 -10.36 6.80
N TYR A 10 -13.96 -10.84 7.02
CA TYR A 10 -12.76 -10.10 6.62
C TYR A 10 -12.71 -9.95 5.10
N ALA A 11 -12.12 -8.87 4.61
CA ALA A 11 -11.96 -8.63 3.19
C ALA A 11 -11.02 -9.64 2.51
N ASP A 12 -11.28 -9.98 1.25
CA ASP A 12 -10.39 -10.84 0.46
C ASP A 12 -9.05 -10.16 0.16
N TYR A 13 -9.06 -8.84 -0.03
CA TYR A 13 -7.88 -8.05 -0.36
C TYR A 13 -7.84 -6.78 0.48
N LEU A 14 -6.65 -6.41 0.96
CA LEU A 14 -6.45 -5.23 1.80
C LEU A 14 -5.48 -4.24 1.16
N GLY A 15 -5.76 -2.96 1.37
CA GLY A 15 -4.92 -1.86 0.98
C GLY A 15 -4.87 -0.80 2.06
N ALA A 16 -3.69 -0.26 2.37
CA ALA A 16 -3.56 0.81 3.36
C ALA A 16 -2.69 1.96 2.83
N ASP A 17 -3.11 3.20 3.10
CA ASP A 17 -2.30 4.40 2.87
C ASP A 17 -1.64 4.83 4.18
N LEU A 18 -0.36 4.49 4.35
CA LEU A 18 0.33 4.67 5.62
C LEU A 18 0.60 6.15 5.90
N THR A 19 0.61 6.50 7.18
CA THR A 19 0.90 7.87 7.63
C THR A 19 2.10 7.92 8.55
N ASP A 20 2.55 9.14 8.86
CA ASP A 20 3.71 9.37 9.72
C ASP A 20 3.36 9.21 11.21
N ARG A 21 3.86 8.14 11.83
CA ARG A 21 3.75 7.85 13.27
C ARG A 21 4.46 8.88 14.16
N TYR A 22 5.50 9.52 13.65
CA TYR A 22 6.33 10.48 14.36
C TYR A 22 5.83 11.93 14.23
N ALA A 23 4.82 12.17 13.39
CA ALA A 23 4.22 13.49 13.26
C ALA A 23 3.52 13.94 14.56
N LYS A 24 3.66 15.23 14.89
CA LYS A 24 3.02 15.85 16.08
C LYS A 24 1.48 15.71 16.06
N GLY A 25 0.88 15.79 14.89
CA GLY A 25 -0.55 15.56 14.64
C GLY A 25 -0.77 14.24 13.91
N ARG A 26 -0.26 13.14 14.46
CA ARG A 26 -0.36 11.81 13.88
C ARG A 26 -1.80 11.51 13.47
N ARG A 27 -1.96 11.15 12.20
CA ARG A 27 -3.25 10.80 11.60
C ARG A 27 -3.47 9.29 11.69
N PRO A 28 -4.72 8.81 11.66
CA PRO A 28 -4.99 7.42 11.34
C PRO A 28 -4.44 7.06 9.96
N ILE A 29 -4.33 5.75 9.71
CA ILE A 29 -4.06 5.15 8.39
C ILE A 29 -5.41 4.84 7.77
N ASP A 30 -5.65 5.28 6.54
CA ASP A 30 -6.83 4.88 5.77
C ASP A 30 -6.64 3.46 5.23
N VAL A 31 -7.62 2.58 5.49
CA VAL A 31 -7.61 1.19 5.04
C VAL A 31 -8.82 0.93 4.16
N CYS A 32 -8.59 0.21 3.07
CA CYS A 32 -9.63 -0.29 2.18
C CYS A 32 -9.57 -1.82 2.12
N GLY A 33 -10.70 -2.46 2.39
CA GLY A 33 -10.94 -3.86 2.09
C GLY A 33 -11.78 -4.01 0.83
N LEU A 34 -11.40 -4.96 -0.03
CA LEU A 34 -12.19 -5.36 -1.18
C LEU A 34 -12.73 -6.78 -0.97
N HIS A 35 -14.04 -6.91 -1.11
CA HIS A 35 -14.76 -8.18 -1.04
C HIS A 35 -15.13 -8.65 -2.45
N ALA A 36 -14.60 -9.79 -2.88
CA ALA A 36 -14.85 -10.32 -4.22
C ALA A 36 -16.26 -10.90 -4.32
N GLN A 37 -16.99 -10.48 -5.35
CA GLN A 37 -18.35 -10.95 -5.63
C GLN A 37 -18.35 -12.00 -6.74
N ALA A 38 -19.42 -12.80 -6.78
CA ALA A 38 -19.58 -13.85 -7.79
C ALA A 38 -19.69 -13.32 -9.23
N ASP A 39 -20.10 -12.06 -9.41
CA ASP A 39 -20.16 -11.38 -10.71
C ASP A 39 -18.83 -10.76 -11.14
N GLY A 40 -17.77 -10.93 -10.34
CA GLY A 40 -16.44 -10.38 -10.60
C GLY A 40 -16.25 -8.93 -10.11
N SER A 41 -17.27 -8.30 -9.52
CA SER A 41 -17.11 -6.99 -8.90
C SER A 41 -16.38 -7.07 -7.55
N LEU A 42 -15.80 -5.94 -7.13
CA LEU A 42 -15.07 -5.81 -5.87
C LEU A 42 -15.77 -4.75 -5.01
N VAL A 43 -16.40 -5.15 -3.92
CA VAL A 43 -17.11 -4.22 -3.03
C VAL A 43 -16.13 -3.64 -2.02
N ALA A 44 -15.99 -2.32 -2.00
CA ALA A 44 -15.11 -1.63 -1.07
C ALA A 44 -15.76 -1.40 0.30
N GLU A 45 -14.96 -1.56 1.34
CA GLU A 45 -15.23 -1.18 2.72
C GLU A 45 -14.03 -0.39 3.27
N PHE A 46 -14.27 0.61 4.11
CA PHE A 46 -13.24 1.50 4.62
C PHE A 46 -13.26 1.57 6.15
N TRP A 47 -12.08 1.53 6.74
CA TRP A 47 -11.85 1.71 8.18
C TRP A 47 -10.46 2.31 8.40
N HIS A 48 -10.04 2.39 9.66
CA HIS A 48 -8.76 2.96 10.02
C HIS A 48 -7.90 2.01 10.84
N TRP A 49 -6.58 2.15 10.68
CA TRP A 49 -5.63 1.74 11.69
C TRP A 49 -5.10 2.93 12.47
N GLU A 50 -4.84 2.71 13.75
CA GLU A 50 -4.29 3.70 14.65
C GLU A 50 -2.90 3.27 15.11
N TRP A 51 -1.94 4.18 14.94
CA TRP A 51 -0.58 4.01 15.40
C TRP A 51 -0.46 4.04 16.93
N ASP A 52 0.36 3.15 17.48
CA ASP A 52 0.87 3.31 18.84
C ASP A 52 1.73 4.57 18.95
N ALA A 53 1.73 5.20 20.12
CA ALA A 53 2.63 6.32 20.36
C ALA A 53 4.11 5.86 20.37
N PRO A 54 5.01 6.53 19.64
CA PRO A 54 6.45 6.31 19.79
C PRO A 54 6.93 6.78 21.17
N PRO A 55 8.06 6.27 21.71
CA PRO A 55 9.03 5.38 21.04
C PRO A 55 8.78 3.88 21.29
N ALA A 56 7.63 3.48 21.84
CA ALA A 56 7.34 2.06 22.08
C ALA A 56 7.43 1.25 20.78
N PRO A 57 7.83 -0.04 20.82
CA PRO A 57 7.66 -0.94 19.69
C PRO A 57 6.20 -0.97 19.20
N LEU A 58 5.98 -1.24 17.92
CA LEU A 58 4.63 -1.41 17.39
C LEU A 58 4.06 -2.75 17.86
N ASP A 59 2.86 -2.72 18.43
CA ASP A 59 2.08 -3.93 18.69
C ASP A 59 1.11 -4.16 17.53
N VAL A 60 1.39 -5.14 16.67
CA VAL A 60 0.54 -5.42 15.49
C VAL A 60 -0.58 -6.41 15.78
N THR A 61 -0.73 -6.88 17.03
CA THR A 61 -1.66 -7.98 17.38
C THR A 61 -3.09 -7.75 16.90
N ALA A 62 -3.59 -6.52 16.99
CA ALA A 62 -4.96 -6.17 16.57
C ALA A 62 -5.17 -6.22 15.04
N LEU A 63 -4.09 -6.15 14.26
CA LEU A 63 -4.13 -6.14 12.79
C LEU A 63 -3.97 -7.55 12.20
N LEU A 64 -3.35 -8.46 12.95
CA LEU A 64 -3.03 -9.81 12.48
C LEU A 64 -4.26 -10.59 11.96
N PRO A 65 -5.43 -10.57 12.62
CA PRO A 65 -6.58 -11.36 12.15
C PRO A 65 -7.05 -10.97 10.75
N GLU A 66 -7.15 -9.68 10.45
CA GLU A 66 -7.59 -9.20 9.13
C GLU A 66 -6.50 -9.40 8.07
N LEU A 67 -5.24 -9.15 8.41
CA LEU A 67 -4.10 -9.34 7.50
C LEU A 67 -3.89 -10.81 7.13
N ALA A 68 -4.04 -11.72 8.10
CA ALA A 68 -3.90 -13.17 7.87
C ALA A 68 -5.10 -13.79 7.16
N ALA A 69 -6.30 -13.20 7.30
CA ALA A 69 -7.50 -13.65 6.60
C ALA A 69 -7.54 -13.19 5.13
N ALA A 70 -6.92 -12.05 4.83
CA ALA A 70 -6.81 -11.56 3.46
C ALA A 70 -5.95 -12.49 2.60
N ARG A 71 -6.34 -12.66 1.34
CA ARG A 71 -5.54 -13.37 0.34
C ARG A 71 -4.25 -12.63 0.02
N SER A 72 -4.28 -11.30 0.06
CA SER A 72 -3.13 -10.43 -0.15
C SER A 72 -3.40 -9.04 0.42
N ALA A 73 -2.37 -8.40 0.98
CA ALA A 73 -2.42 -7.06 1.52
C ALA A 73 -1.29 -6.19 0.95
N MET A 74 -1.62 -4.97 0.53
CA MET A 74 -0.68 -4.02 -0.08
C MET A 74 -0.65 -2.71 0.71
N LEU A 75 0.52 -2.25 1.12
CA LEU A 75 0.66 -1.04 1.93
C LEU A 75 1.42 0.04 1.15
N ASP A 76 0.94 1.29 1.18
CA ASP A 76 1.66 2.46 0.65
C ASP A 76 2.74 2.87 1.63
N GLY A 77 3.92 2.26 1.51
CA GLY A 77 5.10 2.65 2.24
C GLY A 77 6.25 1.67 2.10
N PRO A 78 7.49 2.14 2.34
CA PRO A 78 8.68 1.33 2.16
C PRO A 78 8.77 0.19 3.18
N GLN A 79 8.91 -1.04 2.70
CA GLN A 79 9.00 -2.22 3.58
C GLN A 79 10.37 -2.47 4.21
N ALA A 80 11.42 -1.82 3.71
CA ALA A 80 12.80 -2.04 4.17
C ALA A 80 13.71 -0.87 3.81
N LEU A 81 14.98 -0.92 4.23
CA LEU A 81 15.99 0.10 3.94
C LEU A 81 16.75 -0.20 2.65
N ALA A 82 17.46 0.79 2.08
CA ALA A 82 18.36 0.52 0.95
C ALA A 82 19.58 -0.30 1.40
N ASN A 83 20.27 -0.91 0.43
CA ASN A 83 21.56 -1.54 0.65
C ASN A 83 22.58 -0.57 1.28
N PRO A 84 23.54 -1.05 2.08
CA PRO A 84 24.56 -0.21 2.70
C PRO A 84 25.27 0.74 1.71
N GLY A 85 25.31 2.03 2.05
CA GLY A 85 25.90 3.09 1.22
C GLY A 85 24.98 3.67 0.14
N GLU A 86 23.83 3.05 -0.12
CA GLU A 86 22.87 3.54 -1.12
C GLU A 86 21.96 4.64 -0.54
N ARG A 87 21.60 5.61 -1.39
CA ARG A 87 20.74 6.75 -1.02
C ARG A 87 19.25 6.46 -1.17
N MET A 88 18.89 5.41 -1.87
CA MET A 88 17.52 4.98 -2.14
C MET A 88 17.49 3.53 -2.59
N ARG A 89 16.37 2.85 -2.39
CA ARG A 89 16.16 1.46 -2.85
C ARG A 89 16.09 1.36 -4.36
N GLN A 90 16.31 0.16 -4.89
CA GLN A 90 16.26 -0.08 -6.33
C GLN A 90 14.86 0.17 -6.91
N CYS A 91 13.80 -0.26 -6.22
CA CYS A 91 12.41 -0.07 -6.66
C CYS A 91 12.08 1.43 -6.83
N GLU A 92 12.44 2.25 -5.85
CA GLU A 92 12.24 3.71 -5.83
C GLU A 92 12.98 4.43 -6.96
N ARG A 93 14.17 3.93 -7.32
CA ARG A 93 14.96 4.44 -8.45
C ARG A 93 14.27 4.13 -9.78
N LEU A 94 13.73 2.92 -9.93
CA LEU A 94 13.10 2.46 -11.16
C LEU A 94 11.75 3.13 -11.44
N CYS A 95 10.92 3.40 -10.42
CA CYS A 95 9.64 4.09 -10.57
C CYS A 95 9.72 5.62 -10.39
N GLY A 96 10.88 6.15 -9.99
CA GLY A 96 11.04 7.57 -9.73
C GLY A 96 10.19 8.06 -8.55
N ALA A 97 10.12 7.28 -7.47
CA ALA A 97 9.35 7.61 -6.27
C ALA A 97 9.76 8.97 -5.68
N ALA A 98 8.80 9.72 -5.14
CA ALA A 98 9.10 11.02 -4.53
C ALA A 98 9.87 10.88 -3.20
N GLY A 99 9.42 9.97 -2.33
CA GLY A 99 10.14 9.58 -1.12
C GLY A 99 11.32 8.66 -1.44
N LYS A 100 12.42 8.83 -0.72
CA LYS A 100 13.65 8.03 -0.87
C LYS A 100 13.95 7.37 0.47
N THR A 101 14.18 6.06 0.44
CA THR A 101 14.51 5.29 1.63
C THR A 101 16.01 4.96 1.62
N PRO A 102 16.83 5.65 2.44
CA PRO A 102 18.27 5.41 2.46
C PRO A 102 18.63 4.12 3.21
N ASP A 103 19.93 3.85 3.31
CA ASP A 103 20.50 2.69 3.99
C ASP A 103 20.39 2.73 5.53
N ARG A 104 19.88 3.82 6.10
CA ARG A 104 19.64 4.01 7.54
C ARG A 104 18.29 4.66 7.76
N PRO A 105 17.63 4.41 8.91
CA PRO A 105 16.39 5.10 9.23
C PRO A 105 16.59 6.62 9.18
N PRO A 106 15.87 7.35 8.32
CA PRO A 106 16.00 8.79 8.22
C PRO A 106 15.40 9.47 9.47
N VAL A 107 15.98 10.60 9.88
CA VAL A 107 15.50 11.39 11.04
C VAL A 107 15.05 12.79 10.61
N ASP A 108 15.87 13.49 9.83
CA ASP A 108 15.67 14.92 9.50
C ASP A 108 15.45 15.19 8.00
N LEU A 109 15.00 14.18 7.25
CA LEU A 109 14.70 14.30 5.83
C LEU A 109 13.19 14.47 5.59
N PRO A 110 12.76 15.06 4.45
CA PRO A 110 11.38 14.96 4.02
C PRO A 110 10.91 13.51 4.05
N PHE A 111 9.71 13.28 4.58
CA PHE A 111 9.12 11.94 4.75
C PHE A 111 9.87 11.00 5.71
N ALA A 112 10.84 11.49 6.51
CA ALA A 112 11.62 10.65 7.42
C ALA A 112 10.74 9.83 8.37
N GLY A 113 9.76 10.49 9.00
CA GLY A 113 8.82 9.83 9.91
C GLY A 113 7.95 8.79 9.19
N PHE A 114 7.43 9.09 8.00
CA PHE A 114 6.69 8.13 7.16
C PHE A 114 7.53 6.89 6.81
N VAL A 115 8.74 7.08 6.29
CA VAL A 115 9.66 5.99 5.93
C VAL A 115 9.94 5.11 7.14
N ARG A 116 10.29 5.72 8.28
CA ARG A 116 10.57 5.00 9.51
C ARG A 116 9.34 4.22 10.01
N SER A 117 8.17 4.84 9.99
CA SER A 117 6.91 4.22 10.43
C SER A 117 6.59 2.97 9.61
N SER A 118 6.77 3.05 8.29
CA SER A 118 6.49 1.94 7.38
C SER A 118 7.47 0.78 7.59
N VAL A 119 8.79 1.07 7.64
CA VAL A 119 9.80 0.02 7.90
C VAL A 119 9.57 -0.64 9.27
N GLU A 120 9.27 0.14 10.31
CA GLU A 120 8.94 -0.42 11.64
C GLU A 120 7.70 -1.32 11.60
N LEU A 121 6.66 -0.94 10.84
CA LEU A 121 5.45 -1.75 10.68
C LEU A 121 5.76 -3.09 9.99
N PHE A 122 6.46 -3.06 8.85
CA PHE A 122 6.82 -4.29 8.14
C PHE A 122 7.73 -5.20 8.98
N CYS A 123 8.68 -4.64 9.74
CA CYS A 123 9.47 -5.41 10.70
C CYS A 123 8.58 -6.07 11.77
N ALA A 124 7.66 -5.31 12.38
CA ALA A 124 6.77 -5.83 13.43
C ALA A 124 5.83 -6.93 12.91
N LEU A 125 5.35 -6.80 11.67
CA LEU A 125 4.55 -7.84 11.01
C LEU A 125 5.38 -9.11 10.73
N ALA A 126 6.62 -8.96 10.24
CA ALA A 126 7.51 -10.08 10.01
C ALA A 126 7.89 -10.81 11.31
N ASP A 127 8.15 -10.05 12.38
CA ASP A 127 8.47 -10.60 13.71
C ASP A 127 7.25 -11.27 14.38
N ALA A 128 6.04 -10.99 13.89
CA ALA A 128 4.79 -11.67 14.24
C ALA A 128 4.44 -12.82 13.27
N ASP A 129 5.41 -13.33 12.52
CA ASP A 129 5.30 -14.43 11.56
C ASP A 129 4.34 -14.19 10.38
N LEU A 130 3.97 -12.93 10.10
CA LEU A 130 3.23 -12.59 8.88
C LEU A 130 4.22 -12.47 7.69
N PRO A 131 4.01 -13.21 6.57
CA PRO A 131 4.91 -13.13 5.43
C PRO A 131 4.98 -11.71 4.85
N VAL A 132 6.19 -11.18 4.69
CA VAL A 132 6.47 -9.89 4.04
C VAL A 132 7.09 -10.12 2.67
N SER A 133 6.50 -9.52 1.63
CA SER A 133 6.83 -9.78 0.22
C SER A 133 6.90 -11.27 -0.14
N PRO A 134 5.82 -12.05 0.12
CA PRO A 134 5.78 -13.43 -0.32
C PRO A 134 5.83 -13.54 -1.86
N ASP A 135 6.20 -14.70 -2.37
CA ASP A 135 6.19 -14.99 -3.80
C ASP A 135 4.80 -14.72 -4.40
N ASN A 136 4.77 -14.04 -5.55
CA ASN A 136 3.55 -13.59 -6.22
C ASN A 136 2.61 -12.71 -5.37
N PHE A 137 3.11 -12.17 -4.25
CA PHE A 137 2.38 -11.28 -3.34
C PHE A 137 1.15 -11.90 -2.65
N ALA A 138 1.03 -13.24 -2.63
CA ALA A 138 -0.10 -13.94 -2.03
C ALA A 138 0.21 -14.43 -0.60
N GLY A 139 -0.80 -14.41 0.27
CA GLY A 139 -0.72 -14.93 1.64
C GLY A 139 0.10 -14.08 2.61
N GLY A 140 0.20 -12.77 2.38
CA GLY A 140 0.96 -11.88 3.24
C GLY A 140 0.81 -10.40 2.84
N VAL A 141 1.74 -9.59 3.36
CA VAL A 141 1.80 -8.14 3.11
C VAL A 141 2.91 -7.81 2.12
N SER A 142 2.68 -6.81 1.28
CA SER A 142 3.68 -6.31 0.31
C SER A 142 3.58 -4.80 0.16
N GLU A 143 4.65 -4.18 -0.32
CA GLU A 143 4.67 -2.76 -0.64
C GLU A 143 4.01 -2.48 -1.99
N ALA A 144 3.20 -1.43 -2.05
CA ALA A 144 2.71 -0.83 -3.29
C ALA A 144 2.98 0.68 -3.29
N TYR A 145 2.96 1.30 -4.48
CA TYR A 145 3.10 2.75 -4.62
C TYR A 145 2.01 3.33 -5.53
N PRO A 146 0.89 3.80 -4.96
CA PRO A 146 -0.20 4.45 -5.68
C PRO A 146 0.27 5.56 -6.63
N GLY A 147 1.32 6.31 -6.24
CA GLY A 147 1.87 7.38 -7.07
C GLY A 147 2.37 6.93 -8.44
N ASP A 148 2.95 5.74 -8.56
CA ASP A 148 3.35 5.13 -9.84
C ASP A 148 2.15 4.44 -10.51
N ALA A 149 1.34 3.69 -9.75
CA ALA A 149 0.19 2.97 -10.27
C ALA A 149 -0.85 3.90 -10.93
N TRP A 150 -1.15 5.07 -10.34
CA TRP A 150 -2.03 6.07 -10.96
C TRP A 150 -1.50 6.57 -12.30
N LYS A 151 -0.19 6.80 -12.41
CA LYS A 151 0.44 7.28 -13.66
C LYS A 151 0.33 6.24 -14.78
N ARG A 152 0.38 4.96 -14.42
CA ARG A 152 0.21 3.84 -15.36
C ARG A 152 -1.24 3.69 -15.80
N LEU A 153 -2.19 3.81 -14.87
CA LEU A 153 -3.63 3.74 -15.16
C LEU A 153 -4.09 4.87 -16.07
N ALA A 154 -3.69 6.10 -15.73
CA ALA A 154 -4.08 7.29 -16.45
C ALA A 154 -2.99 8.38 -16.33
N PRO A 155 -2.14 8.56 -17.35
CA PRO A 155 -1.17 9.64 -17.36
C PRO A 155 -1.87 11.00 -17.43
N GLY A 156 -1.32 12.00 -16.75
CA GLY A 156 -1.86 13.37 -16.79
C GLY A 156 -3.09 13.61 -15.89
N LEU A 157 -3.40 12.70 -14.97
CA LEU A 157 -4.47 12.93 -13.98
C LEU A 157 -4.28 14.26 -13.24
N MET A 158 -5.40 14.97 -13.06
CA MET A 158 -5.42 16.19 -12.25
C MET A 158 -4.96 15.91 -10.81
N ASN A 159 -4.50 16.97 -10.14
CA ASN A 159 -4.02 16.92 -8.77
C ASN A 159 -5.06 16.28 -7.82
N LYS A 160 -4.63 15.28 -7.03
CA LYS A 160 -5.46 14.52 -6.08
C LYS A 160 -6.04 15.36 -4.94
N ALA A 161 -5.47 16.54 -4.66
CA ALA A 161 -6.03 17.49 -3.70
C ALA A 161 -7.31 18.20 -4.23
N LYS A 162 -7.53 18.22 -5.55
CA LYS A 162 -8.71 18.85 -6.15
C LYS A 162 -9.89 17.86 -6.23
N PRO A 163 -11.15 18.29 -5.99
CA PRO A 163 -12.32 17.43 -6.10
C PRO A 163 -12.42 16.69 -7.45
N GLN A 164 -12.17 17.38 -8.57
CA GLN A 164 -12.16 16.78 -9.91
C GLN A 164 -11.10 15.68 -10.06
N GLY A 165 -9.91 15.86 -9.48
CA GLY A 165 -8.86 14.85 -9.50
C GLY A 165 -9.20 13.61 -8.67
N ARG A 166 -10.00 13.76 -7.60
CA ARG A 166 -10.53 12.64 -6.81
C ARG A 166 -11.66 11.92 -7.53
N GLN A 167 -12.57 12.65 -8.16
CA GLN A 167 -13.65 12.04 -8.95
C GLN A 167 -13.12 11.26 -10.16
N ALA A 168 -12.09 11.76 -10.84
CA ALA A 168 -11.45 11.01 -11.93
C ALA A 168 -10.83 9.68 -11.46
N ARG A 169 -10.16 9.67 -10.30
CA ARG A 169 -9.60 8.45 -9.70
C ARG A 169 -10.69 7.48 -9.25
N LYS A 170 -11.77 7.99 -8.63
CA LYS A 170 -12.96 7.21 -8.28
C LYS A 170 -13.54 6.51 -9.51
N ALA A 171 -13.76 7.26 -10.60
CA ALA A 171 -14.31 6.72 -11.84
C ALA A 171 -13.40 5.63 -12.45
N ILE A 172 -12.07 5.77 -12.35
CA ILE A 172 -11.12 4.73 -12.78
C ILE A 172 -11.32 3.45 -11.96
N LEU A 173 -11.38 3.54 -10.63
CA LEU A 173 -11.62 2.37 -9.77
C LEU A 173 -12.97 1.71 -10.08
N GLU A 174 -14.01 2.49 -10.30
CA GLU A 174 -15.34 1.98 -10.66
C GLU A 174 -15.36 1.26 -12.01
N ARG A 175 -14.61 1.77 -13.00
CA ARG A 175 -14.42 1.10 -14.30
C ARG A 175 -13.65 -0.20 -14.18
N LEU A 176 -12.76 -0.30 -13.19
CA LEU A 176 -12.00 -1.51 -12.86
C LEU A 176 -12.78 -2.50 -11.98
N GLY A 177 -14.08 -2.26 -11.78
CA GLY A 177 -14.99 -3.18 -11.09
C GLY A 177 -15.16 -2.91 -9.60
N VAL A 178 -14.53 -1.85 -9.05
CA VAL A 178 -14.74 -1.47 -7.65
C VAL A 178 -16.12 -0.84 -7.47
N ARG A 179 -16.83 -1.23 -6.41
CA ARG A 179 -18.15 -0.73 -6.03
C ARG A 179 -18.13 -0.17 -4.62
N ASN A 180 -19.19 0.56 -4.25
CA ASN A 180 -19.37 1.12 -2.90
C ASN A 180 -18.29 2.12 -2.46
N LEU A 181 -17.68 2.84 -3.40
CA LEU A 181 -16.81 3.96 -3.07
C LEU A 181 -17.64 5.13 -2.51
N PRO A 182 -17.13 5.87 -1.50
CA PRO A 182 -17.79 7.07 -1.00
C PRO A 182 -18.14 8.06 -2.11
N GLU A 183 -19.20 8.86 -1.92
CA GLU A 183 -19.57 9.90 -2.90
C GLU A 183 -18.42 10.90 -3.11
N SER A 184 -17.80 11.32 -2.00
CA SER A 184 -16.68 12.25 -1.96
C SER A 184 -15.49 11.63 -1.22
N PRO A 185 -14.74 10.71 -1.85
CA PRO A 185 -13.61 10.07 -1.19
C PRO A 185 -12.47 11.07 -0.96
N SER A 186 -11.68 10.85 0.10
CA SER A 186 -10.39 11.53 0.30
C SER A 186 -9.37 10.98 -0.70
N HIS A 187 -8.20 11.62 -0.84
CA HIS A 187 -7.14 11.01 -1.64
C HIS A 187 -6.54 9.78 -0.95
N ASP A 188 -6.51 9.76 0.38
CA ASP A 188 -6.00 8.64 1.17
C ASP A 188 -6.91 7.39 1.01
N HIS A 189 -8.24 7.55 1.02
CA HIS A 189 -9.19 6.48 0.66
C HIS A 189 -8.92 5.90 -0.74
N LEU A 190 -8.63 6.76 -1.72
CA LEU A 190 -8.40 6.32 -3.11
C LEU A 190 -7.06 5.60 -3.24
N ASP A 191 -6.02 6.06 -2.55
CA ASP A 191 -4.70 5.44 -2.55
C ASP A 191 -4.74 4.07 -1.82
N ALA A 192 -5.41 3.98 -0.67
CA ALA A 192 -5.68 2.73 0.02
C ALA A 192 -6.49 1.74 -0.84
N CYS A 193 -7.53 2.21 -1.52
CA CYS A 193 -8.33 1.37 -2.42
C CYS A 193 -7.52 0.89 -3.64
N LEU A 194 -6.64 1.73 -4.19
CA LEU A 194 -5.75 1.32 -5.27
C LEU A 194 -4.75 0.26 -4.80
N CYS A 195 -4.22 0.36 -3.58
CA CYS A 195 -3.40 -0.72 -3.00
C CYS A 195 -4.18 -2.04 -2.92
N ALA A 196 -5.42 -2.02 -2.42
CA ALA A 196 -6.26 -3.22 -2.35
C ALA A 196 -6.57 -3.79 -3.76
N LEU A 197 -6.77 -2.91 -4.75
CA LEU A 197 -6.98 -3.32 -6.14
C LEU A 197 -5.73 -3.97 -6.75
N ILE A 198 -4.53 -3.49 -6.41
CA ILE A 198 -3.26 -4.11 -6.82
C ILE A 198 -3.15 -5.51 -6.20
N ALA A 199 -3.53 -5.69 -4.93
CA ALA A 199 -3.58 -7.01 -4.29
C ALA A 199 -4.53 -7.96 -5.05
N ALA A 200 -5.74 -7.50 -5.38
CA ALA A 200 -6.71 -8.26 -6.16
C ALA A 200 -6.21 -8.58 -7.60
N ALA A 201 -5.51 -7.64 -8.23
CA ALA A 201 -4.92 -7.83 -9.56
C ALA A 201 -3.76 -8.82 -9.54
N ALA A 202 -2.95 -8.85 -8.49
CA ALA A 202 -1.89 -9.86 -8.31
C ALA A 202 -2.48 -11.29 -8.19
N ASP A 203 -3.67 -11.43 -7.59
CA ASP A 203 -4.45 -12.68 -7.55
C ASP A 203 -5.33 -12.90 -8.82
N GLY A 204 -5.11 -12.12 -9.88
CA GLY A 204 -5.80 -12.27 -11.16
C GLY A 204 -7.31 -11.98 -11.13
N LYS A 205 -7.81 -11.23 -10.13
CA LYS A 205 -9.24 -10.89 -10.03
C LYS A 205 -9.66 -9.65 -10.79
N VAL A 206 -8.71 -8.83 -11.22
CA VAL A 206 -9.01 -7.60 -11.95
C VAL A 206 -8.69 -7.80 -13.42
N ALA A 207 -9.73 -7.95 -14.24
CA ALA A 207 -9.58 -8.18 -15.67
C ALA A 207 -8.81 -7.02 -16.34
N GLY A 208 -7.82 -7.38 -17.17
CA GLY A 208 -7.01 -6.41 -17.92
C GLY A 208 -5.91 -5.73 -17.11
N LEU A 209 -5.74 -6.04 -15.83
CA LEU A 209 -4.59 -5.62 -15.04
C LEU A 209 -3.68 -6.81 -14.74
N ALA A 210 -2.38 -6.58 -14.88
CA ALA A 210 -1.34 -7.48 -14.44
C ALA A 210 -0.41 -6.75 -13.46
N VAL A 211 0.11 -7.47 -12.48
CA VAL A 211 1.03 -6.95 -11.46
C VAL A 211 2.37 -7.64 -11.62
N ARG A 212 3.43 -6.86 -11.48
CA ARG A 212 4.81 -7.36 -11.47
C ARG A 212 5.57 -6.85 -10.27
N SER A 213 6.67 -7.56 -9.98
CA SER A 213 7.67 -7.17 -9.01
C SER A 213 8.64 -6.14 -9.59
N LEU A 214 8.87 -5.04 -8.86
CA LEU A 214 9.80 -3.99 -9.22
C LEU A 214 10.86 -3.80 -8.12
N GLY A 215 12.13 -4.01 -8.46
CA GLY A 215 13.27 -3.82 -7.54
C GLY A 215 13.97 -5.13 -7.19
N ALA A 216 14.83 -5.06 -6.18
CA ALA A 216 15.56 -6.22 -5.68
C ALA A 216 14.71 -7.04 -4.70
N PRO A 217 15.01 -8.35 -4.52
CA PRO A 217 14.37 -9.16 -3.50
C PRO A 217 14.56 -8.59 -2.09
N LEU A 218 13.61 -8.89 -1.20
CA LEU A 218 13.71 -8.57 0.23
C LEU A 218 14.70 -9.53 0.90
N LEU A 219 15.62 -9.00 1.70
CA LEU A 219 16.60 -9.81 2.42
C LEU A 219 16.93 -9.21 3.79
N ARG A 220 17.38 -10.04 4.75
CA ARG A 220 18.03 -9.56 5.97
C ARG A 220 19.55 -9.57 5.74
N ASP A 221 20.21 -8.46 6.06
CA ASP A 221 21.67 -8.39 6.01
C ASP A 221 22.33 -9.06 7.23
N SER A 222 23.66 -9.01 7.31
CA SER A 222 24.42 -9.59 8.43
C SER A 222 24.15 -8.94 9.78
N GLU A 223 23.54 -7.75 9.82
CA GLU A 223 23.13 -7.05 11.03
C GLU A 223 21.67 -7.34 11.39
N GLY A 224 20.99 -8.19 10.61
CA GLY A 224 19.58 -8.53 10.78
C GLY A 224 18.62 -7.44 10.29
N VAL A 225 19.13 -6.43 9.56
CA VAL A 225 18.32 -5.33 9.02
C VAL A 225 17.70 -5.75 7.70
N TRP A 226 16.41 -5.49 7.54
CA TRP A 226 15.71 -5.71 6.27
C TRP A 226 16.18 -4.71 5.19
N ARG A 227 16.55 -5.25 4.03
CA ARG A 227 17.09 -4.52 2.87
C ARG A 227 16.26 -4.75 1.62
N GLU A 228 16.15 -3.69 0.83
CA GLU A 228 15.48 -3.64 -0.46
C GLU A 228 14.01 -4.05 -0.39
N GLY A 229 13.62 -5.13 -1.06
CA GLY A 229 12.24 -5.57 -1.16
C GLY A 229 11.52 -5.01 -2.39
N PRO A 230 10.84 -5.88 -3.15
CA PRO A 230 10.16 -5.47 -4.35
C PRO A 230 8.88 -4.69 -4.05
N MET A 231 8.57 -3.75 -4.93
CA MET A 231 7.29 -3.06 -4.96
C MET A 231 6.35 -3.77 -5.95
N ALA A 232 5.13 -4.07 -5.52
CA ALA A 232 4.07 -4.49 -6.41
C ALA A 232 3.62 -3.30 -7.27
N THR A 233 3.77 -3.40 -8.58
CA THR A 233 3.37 -2.35 -9.52
C THR A 233 2.61 -2.93 -10.71
N LEU A 234 1.76 -2.12 -11.31
CA LEU A 234 1.05 -2.50 -12.52
C LEU A 234 2.03 -2.65 -13.69
N GLU A 235 1.81 -3.66 -14.52
CA GLU A 235 2.50 -3.77 -15.81
C GLU A 235 2.14 -2.59 -16.73
N SER A 236 2.87 -2.45 -17.84
CA SER A 236 2.53 -1.44 -18.84
C SER A 236 1.17 -1.76 -19.44
N ILE A 237 0.14 -1.06 -18.96
CA ILE A 237 -1.22 -1.14 -19.47
C ILE A 237 -1.42 -0.12 -20.60
N GLN A 238 -2.25 -0.45 -21.58
CA GLN A 238 -2.81 0.60 -22.43
C GLN A 238 -3.62 1.54 -21.52
N PRO A 239 -3.37 2.85 -21.52
CA PRO A 239 -4.07 3.77 -20.65
C PRO A 239 -5.59 3.64 -20.83
N LEU A 240 -6.33 3.68 -19.74
CA LEU A 240 -7.79 3.76 -19.82
C LEU A 240 -8.15 5.08 -20.52
N ALA A 241 -8.86 5.02 -21.64
CA ALA A 241 -9.35 6.21 -22.31
C ALA A 241 -10.30 6.94 -21.35
N LEU A 242 -9.91 8.10 -20.86
CA LEU A 242 -10.80 8.98 -20.11
C LEU A 242 -11.69 9.68 -21.14
N ASP A 243 -12.98 9.33 -21.15
CA ASP A 243 -13.96 10.06 -21.96
C ASP A 243 -14.03 11.48 -21.40
N SER A 244 -13.67 12.45 -22.25
CA SER A 244 -13.55 13.88 -21.95
C SER A 244 -14.89 14.55 -21.69
#